data_AF-A0A147J4X4-F1
#
_entry.id   AF-A0A147J4X4-F1
#
_cell.length_a   1.000
_cell.length_b   1.000
_cell.length_c   1.000
_cell.angle_alpha   90.00
_cell.angle_beta   90.00
_cell.angle_gamma   90.00
#
_symmetry.space_group_name_H-M   'P 1'
#
loop_
_entity.id
_entity.type
_entity.pdbx_description
1 polymer ?
#
loop_
_entity_poly.entity_id
_entity_poly.type
_entity_poly.pdbx_seq_one_letter_code
_entity_poly.pdbx_strand_id
1 'polypeptide(L)'
;PPVICLSVSSKEVYHRTANVHPILGVEYRNDKFSPTDQYFAKMGMKVRYFMPPHSVAPFAFYHVGDLVSDYTNLELASTIATMETFQKIYRPEIYNANSVAAEQYQPSLKYQDYSLTRIVYDREERSRLAVEQGKFAEEHFIKPHLTALQRWSATCGL
;
A
#
# COMPACT_ATOMS: atom_id res chain seq x y z
N PRO A 1 12.97 -11.19 -2.09
CA PRO A 1 12.05 -10.94 -0.94
C PRO A 1 10.81 -10.19 -1.45
N PRO A 2 9.64 -10.24 -0.78
CA PRO A 2 8.48 -9.49 -1.27
C PRO A 2 8.71 -7.97 -1.12
N VAL A 3 8.13 -7.20 -2.04
CA VAL A 3 7.90 -5.76 -1.88
C VAL A 3 6.39 -5.51 -1.91
N ILE A 4 5.89 -4.75 -0.95
CA ILE A 4 4.48 -4.42 -0.83
C ILE A 4 4.34 -2.92 -1.02
N CYS A 5 3.55 -2.50 -1.99
CA CYS A 5 3.29 -1.10 -2.27
C CYS A 5 1.86 -0.77 -1.86
N LEU A 6 1.66 0.27 -1.05
CA LEU A 6 0.36 0.72 -0.55
C LEU A 6 0.21 2.23 -0.67
N SER A 7 -1.01 2.71 -0.49
CA SER A 7 -1.27 4.13 -0.31
C SER A 7 -0.55 4.67 0.92
N VAL A 8 -0.07 5.91 0.86
CA VAL A 8 0.34 6.66 2.05
C VAL A 8 -0.87 6.99 2.94
N SER A 9 -0.62 7.16 4.25
CA SER A 9 -1.63 7.57 5.23
C SER A 9 -1.99 9.05 5.07
N SER A 10 -3.28 9.38 5.07
CA SER A 10 -3.77 10.77 5.07
C SER A 10 -3.60 11.49 6.43
N LYS A 11 -3.16 10.77 7.47
CA LYS A 11 -2.94 11.35 8.81
C LYS A 11 -1.57 11.99 8.98
N GLU A 12 -0.64 11.66 8.08
CA GLU A 12 0.75 12.06 8.21
C GLU A 12 1.17 13.05 7.12
N VAL A 13 2.22 13.80 7.41
CA VAL A 13 2.84 14.76 6.51
C VAL A 13 4.14 14.15 6.00
N TYR A 14 4.34 14.23 4.69
CA TYR A 14 5.49 13.67 4.00
C TYR A 14 6.33 14.82 3.42
N HIS A 15 7.64 14.76 3.63
CA HIS A 15 8.60 15.76 3.17
C HIS A 15 9.45 15.16 2.05
N ARG A 16 9.41 15.79 0.88
CA ARG A 16 10.23 15.46 -0.27
C ARG A 16 11.70 15.60 0.09
N THR A 17 12.52 14.68 -0.39
CA THR A 17 13.97 14.71 -0.22
C THR A 17 14.68 14.93 -1.56
N ALA A 18 16.01 15.08 -1.51
CA ALA A 18 16.84 15.14 -2.71
C ALA A 18 17.09 13.76 -3.36
N ASN A 19 16.73 12.66 -2.71
CA ASN A 19 16.97 11.32 -3.24
C ASN A 19 15.97 11.00 -4.38
N VAL A 20 16.51 10.58 -5.53
CA VAL A 20 15.74 10.23 -6.72
C VAL A 20 16.24 8.90 -7.27
N HIS A 21 15.33 7.93 -7.36
CA HIS A 21 15.56 6.63 -7.95
C HIS A 21 14.95 6.56 -9.35
N PRO A 22 15.60 5.95 -10.36
CA PRO A 22 15.07 5.91 -11.73
C PRO A 22 13.69 5.25 -11.86
N ILE A 23 13.39 4.23 -11.03
CA ILE A 23 12.10 3.52 -11.08
C ILE A 23 11.12 3.98 -10.00
N LEU A 24 11.62 4.25 -8.78
CA LEU A 24 10.76 4.64 -7.65
C LEU A 24 10.46 6.13 -7.67
N GLY A 25 11.21 6.92 -8.41
CA GLY A 25 11.08 8.37 -8.47
C GLY A 25 11.61 9.03 -7.22
N VAL A 26 10.91 10.06 -6.75
CA VAL A 26 11.40 10.95 -5.69
C VAL A 26 11.05 10.40 -4.33
N GLU A 27 12.02 10.34 -3.40
CA GLU A 27 11.77 9.90 -2.04
C GLU A 27 11.11 11.00 -1.20
N TYR A 28 10.15 10.56 -0.38
CA TYR A 28 9.51 11.32 0.68
C TYR A 28 9.81 10.67 2.03
N ARG A 29 9.84 11.47 3.10
CA ARG A 29 10.04 11.01 4.47
C ARG A 29 8.95 11.49 5.40
N ASN A 30 8.68 10.68 6.42
CA ASN A 30 7.78 10.96 7.52
C ASN A 30 8.42 10.37 8.78
N ASP A 31 8.42 11.13 9.88
CA ASP A 31 9.03 10.74 11.15
C ASP A 31 8.09 9.94 12.07
N LYS A 32 6.83 9.73 11.65
CA LYS A 32 5.80 9.05 12.43
C LYS A 32 5.47 7.67 11.86
N PHE A 33 5.47 6.69 12.75
CA PHE A 33 5.03 5.33 12.44
C PHE A 33 3.51 5.20 12.54
N SER A 34 2.88 4.75 11.45
CA SER A 34 1.48 4.37 11.42
C SER A 34 1.25 2.94 11.96
N PRO A 35 0.01 2.57 12.31
CA PRO A 35 -0.32 1.18 12.66
C PRO A 35 0.03 0.16 11.57
N THR A 36 -0.02 0.59 10.29
CA THR A 36 0.37 -0.25 9.15
C THR A 36 1.87 -0.52 9.16
N ASP A 37 2.68 0.50 9.47
CA ASP A 37 4.13 0.35 9.58
C ASP A 37 4.49 -0.61 10.72
N GLN A 38 3.82 -0.50 11.87
CA GLN A 38 4.02 -1.42 13.00
C GLN A 38 3.61 -2.86 12.65
N TYR A 39 2.54 -3.04 11.87
CA TYR A 39 2.11 -4.35 11.40
C TYR A 39 3.17 -5.00 10.50
N PHE A 40 3.69 -4.27 9.51
CA PHE A 40 4.72 -4.78 8.62
C PHE A 40 6.08 -4.98 9.32
N ALA A 41 6.38 -4.18 10.34
CA ALA A 41 7.56 -4.37 11.18
C ALA A 41 7.56 -5.73 11.91
N LYS A 42 6.40 -6.26 12.30
CA LYS A 42 6.30 -7.63 12.87
C LYS A 42 6.72 -8.72 11.87
N MET A 43 6.64 -8.43 10.58
CA MET A 43 7.11 -9.31 9.51
C MET A 43 8.57 -9.00 9.10
N GLY A 44 9.30 -8.20 9.89
CA GLY A 44 10.69 -7.81 9.61
C GLY A 44 10.84 -6.81 8.47
N MET A 45 9.75 -6.15 8.04
CA MET A 45 9.78 -5.23 6.92
C MET A 45 10.00 -3.78 7.38
N LYS A 46 10.63 -2.99 6.53
CA LYS A 46 10.83 -1.54 6.68
C LYS A 46 9.99 -0.81 5.64
N VAL A 47 9.66 0.45 5.92
CA VAL A 47 8.91 1.30 4.99
C VAL A 47 9.80 2.41 4.43
N ARG A 48 9.65 2.70 3.14
CA ARG A 48 10.13 3.93 2.50
C ARG A 48 9.04 4.48 1.60
N TYR A 49 9.02 5.80 1.41
CA TYR A 49 7.98 6.45 0.63
C TYR A 49 8.58 7.06 -0.63
N PHE A 50 8.00 6.73 -1.77
CA PHE A 50 8.50 7.19 -3.05
C PHE A 50 7.33 7.58 -3.95
N MET A 51 7.50 8.66 -4.70
CA MET A 51 6.58 9.08 -5.75
C MET A 51 7.19 8.70 -7.11
N PRO A 52 6.69 7.62 -7.75
CA PRO A 52 7.17 7.18 -9.06
C PRO A 52 7.03 8.27 -10.13
N PRO A 53 7.87 8.22 -11.18
CA PRO A 53 7.70 9.10 -12.32
C PRO A 53 6.27 9.00 -12.87
N HIS A 54 5.68 10.15 -13.20
CA HIS A 54 4.31 10.29 -13.73
C HIS A 54 3.16 9.98 -12.74
N SER A 55 3.46 9.55 -11.52
CA SER A 55 2.48 9.56 -10.43
C SER A 55 2.36 10.97 -9.82
N VAL A 56 1.24 11.23 -9.15
CA VAL A 56 0.95 12.54 -8.54
C VAL A 56 1.10 12.55 -7.01
N ALA A 57 1.30 11.38 -6.38
CA ALA A 57 1.46 11.24 -4.94
C ALA A 57 2.41 10.08 -4.59
N PRO A 58 3.09 10.12 -3.43
CA PRO A 58 3.95 9.04 -2.98
C PRO A 58 3.15 7.78 -2.60
N PHE A 59 3.81 6.62 -2.70
CA PHE A 59 3.37 5.33 -2.17
C PHE A 59 4.27 4.91 -1.01
N ALA A 60 3.73 4.05 -0.14
CA ALA A 60 4.48 3.36 0.90
C ALA A 60 4.98 2.02 0.38
N PHE A 61 6.30 1.83 0.35
CA PHE A 61 6.95 0.58 -0.04
C PHE A 61 7.47 -0.12 1.19
N TYR A 62 6.83 -1.23 1.56
CA TYR A 62 7.29 -2.14 2.59
C TYR A 62 8.20 -3.19 1.96
N HIS A 63 9.39 -3.35 2.51
CA HIS A 63 10.43 -4.19 1.94
C HIS A 63 11.28 -4.88 3.00
N VAL A 64 11.97 -5.93 2.60
CA VAL A 64 13.01 -6.59 3.40
C VAL A 64 14.37 -6.23 2.79
N GLY A 65 15.38 -6.00 3.61
CA GLY A 65 16.69 -5.55 3.12
C GLY A 65 16.68 -4.08 2.71
N ASP A 66 17.36 -3.75 1.62
CA ASP A 66 17.43 -2.41 1.03
C ASP A 66 16.56 -2.29 -0.23
N LEU A 67 15.57 -1.39 -0.21
CA LEU A 67 14.62 -1.21 -1.31
C LEU A 67 15.28 -0.80 -2.65
N VAL A 68 16.38 -0.05 -2.57
CA VAL A 68 16.99 0.61 -3.73
C VAL A 68 18.06 -0.28 -4.37
N SER A 69 18.76 -1.11 -3.61
CA SER A 69 19.78 -2.01 -4.14
C SER A 69 19.32 -3.46 -4.35
N ASP A 70 18.38 -3.95 -3.55
CA ASP A 70 18.13 -5.40 -3.47
C ASP A 70 17.00 -5.88 -4.40
N TYR A 71 16.30 -4.95 -5.07
CA TYR A 71 15.17 -5.22 -5.95
C TYR A 71 15.49 -4.81 -7.39
N THR A 72 15.06 -5.64 -8.34
CA THR A 72 15.25 -5.33 -9.76
C THR A 72 14.29 -4.25 -10.25
N ASN A 73 14.69 -3.55 -11.31
CA ASN A 73 13.84 -2.56 -11.94
C ASN A 73 12.48 -3.12 -12.40
N LEU A 74 12.45 -4.37 -12.86
CA LEU A 74 11.21 -5.02 -13.29
C LEU A 74 10.27 -5.28 -12.12
N GLU A 75 10.78 -5.82 -11.00
CA GLU A 75 9.98 -6.05 -9.80
C GLU A 75 9.36 -4.74 -9.31
N LEU A 76 10.15 -3.67 -9.19
CA LEU A 76 9.67 -2.36 -8.74
C LEU A 76 8.65 -1.77 -9.72
N ALA A 77 8.93 -1.80 -11.03
CA ALA A 77 8.04 -1.26 -12.04
C ALA A 77 6.71 -2.03 -12.09
N SER A 78 6.73 -3.36 -12.02
CA SER A 78 5.51 -4.17 -11.98
C SER A 78 4.67 -3.88 -10.74
N THR A 79 5.29 -3.80 -9.56
CA THR A 79 4.60 -3.44 -8.31
C THR A 79 3.97 -2.05 -8.38
N ILE A 80 4.69 -1.06 -8.93
CA ILE A 80 4.19 0.30 -9.12
C ILE A 80 3.00 0.30 -10.09
N ALA A 81 3.12 -0.35 -11.25
CA ALA A 81 2.09 -0.33 -12.29
C ALA A 81 0.75 -0.89 -11.78
N THR A 82 0.79 -1.99 -11.01
CA THR A 82 -0.41 -2.56 -10.40
C THR A 82 -1.00 -1.61 -9.36
N MET A 83 -0.20 -1.11 -8.42
CA MET A 83 -0.71 -0.29 -7.32
C MET A 83 -1.19 1.08 -7.80
N GLU A 84 -0.49 1.72 -8.73
CA GLU A 84 -0.88 3.01 -9.29
C GLU A 84 -2.22 2.92 -10.01
N THR A 85 -2.39 1.91 -10.86
CA THR A 85 -3.66 1.67 -11.57
C THR A 85 -4.79 1.45 -10.57
N PHE A 86 -4.58 0.60 -9.56
CA PHE A 86 -5.57 0.33 -8.54
C PHE A 86 -5.94 1.60 -7.75
N GLN A 87 -4.95 2.39 -7.34
CA GLN A 87 -5.20 3.58 -6.52
C GLN A 87 -5.83 4.73 -7.30
N LYS A 88 -5.56 4.88 -8.60
CA LYS A 88 -6.30 5.83 -9.47
C LYS A 88 -7.81 5.54 -9.48
N ILE A 89 -8.20 4.28 -9.30
CA ILE A 89 -9.60 3.86 -9.21
C ILE A 89 -10.11 3.95 -7.75
N TYR A 90 -9.32 3.49 -6.79
CA TYR A 90 -9.74 3.29 -5.40
C TYR A 90 -9.67 4.55 -4.52
N ARG A 91 -8.71 5.43 -4.81
CA ARG A 91 -8.39 6.69 -4.10
C ARG A 91 -8.02 7.80 -5.09
N PRO A 92 -8.90 8.14 -6.05
CA PRO A 92 -8.61 9.16 -7.05
C PRO A 92 -8.30 10.52 -6.44
N GLU A 93 -8.82 10.83 -5.24
CA GLU A 93 -8.58 12.07 -4.49
C GLU A 93 -7.08 12.28 -4.18
N ILE A 94 -6.32 11.19 -4.12
CA ILE A 94 -4.87 11.20 -3.84
C ILE A 94 -4.08 10.90 -5.11
N TYR A 95 -4.44 9.82 -5.83
CA TYR A 95 -3.60 9.24 -6.88
C TYR A 95 -4.04 9.59 -8.31
N ASN A 96 -5.18 10.25 -8.47
CA ASN A 96 -5.64 10.83 -9.73
C ASN A 96 -6.01 12.31 -9.57
N ALA A 97 -5.37 12.97 -8.59
CA ALA A 97 -5.46 14.41 -8.37
C ALA A 97 -4.86 15.16 -9.58
N ASN A 98 -5.41 16.34 -9.88
CA ASN A 98 -4.92 17.17 -10.98
C ASN A 98 -3.68 18.01 -10.57
N SER A 99 -3.21 17.86 -9.33
CA SER A 99 -1.99 18.47 -8.81
C SER A 99 -1.03 17.40 -8.29
N VAL A 100 0.27 17.66 -8.47
CA VAL A 100 1.35 16.79 -7.99
C VAL A 100 1.69 17.15 -6.54
N ALA A 101 2.02 16.14 -5.72
CA ALA A 101 2.48 16.31 -4.36
C ALA A 101 3.61 17.34 -4.26
N ALA A 102 3.41 18.34 -3.40
CA ALA A 102 4.40 19.39 -3.13
C ALA A 102 5.60 18.85 -2.32
N GLU A 103 6.54 19.74 -1.98
CA GLU A 103 7.67 19.42 -1.12
C GLU A 103 7.23 18.95 0.27
N GLN A 104 6.20 19.59 0.83
CA GLN A 104 5.49 19.12 2.01
C GLN A 104 4.09 18.68 1.58
N TYR A 105 3.76 17.41 1.77
CA TYR A 105 2.54 16.81 1.25
C TYR A 105 1.78 16.05 2.34
N GLN A 106 0.49 16.38 2.51
CA GLN A 106 -0.44 15.60 3.32
C GLN A 106 -1.59 15.12 2.42
N PRO A 107 -1.76 13.81 2.23
CA PRO A 107 -2.85 13.28 1.41
C PRO A 107 -4.21 13.60 2.03
N SER A 108 -5.23 13.84 1.21
CA SER A 108 -6.59 14.11 1.68
C SER A 108 -7.64 13.36 0.87
N LEU A 109 -8.49 12.58 1.56
CA LEU A 109 -9.66 11.93 0.97
C LEU A 109 -10.81 12.89 0.70
N LYS A 110 -10.66 14.17 1.05
CA LYS A 110 -11.66 15.23 0.80
C LYS A 110 -11.23 16.17 -0.33
N TYR A 111 -10.05 15.95 -0.92
CA TYR A 111 -9.59 16.75 -2.05
C TYR A 111 -10.58 16.61 -3.22
N GLN A 112 -10.98 17.72 -3.83
CA GLN A 112 -12.05 17.75 -4.85
C GLN A 112 -11.51 17.88 -6.28
N ASP A 113 -10.26 18.32 -6.44
CA ASP A 113 -9.66 18.55 -7.75
C ASP A 113 -8.95 17.29 -8.27
N TYR A 114 -9.74 16.29 -8.65
CA TYR A 114 -9.26 15.03 -9.19
C TYR A 114 -10.12 14.57 -10.35
N SER A 115 -9.55 13.70 -11.16
CA SER A 115 -10.25 13.08 -12.27
C SER A 115 -10.76 11.68 -11.88
N LEU A 116 -11.96 11.31 -12.34
CA LEU A 116 -12.45 9.94 -12.22
C LEU A 116 -12.03 9.11 -13.43
N THR A 117 -11.72 7.83 -13.21
CA THR A 117 -11.57 6.88 -14.30
C THR A 117 -12.93 6.45 -14.83
N ARG A 118 -12.97 5.80 -15.99
CA ARG A 118 -14.20 5.15 -16.51
C ARG A 118 -14.49 3.80 -15.84
N ILE A 119 -13.64 3.36 -14.92
CA ILE A 119 -13.77 2.10 -14.19
C ILE A 119 -14.44 2.40 -12.85
N VAL A 120 -15.56 1.73 -12.59
CA VAL A 120 -16.29 1.85 -11.33
C VAL A 120 -15.82 0.76 -10.38
N TYR A 121 -15.37 1.16 -9.19
CA TYR A 121 -15.07 0.23 -8.10
C TYR A 121 -16.31 0.05 -7.22
N ASP A 122 -17.02 -1.05 -7.40
CA ASP A 122 -18.23 -1.37 -6.63
C ASP A 122 -17.88 -1.71 -5.18
N ARG A 123 -18.06 -0.71 -4.31
CA ARG A 123 -17.77 -0.84 -2.88
C ARG A 123 -18.81 -1.69 -2.16
N GLU A 124 -20.05 -1.75 -2.64
CA GLU A 124 -21.13 -2.54 -2.05
C GLU A 124 -20.91 -4.01 -2.32
N GLU A 125 -20.64 -4.37 -3.58
CA GLU A 125 -20.26 -5.73 -3.95
C GLU A 125 -19.00 -6.18 -3.22
N ARG A 126 -17.95 -5.34 -3.16
CA ARG A 126 -16.75 -5.68 -2.39
C ARG A 126 -17.04 -5.93 -0.90
N SER A 127 -17.97 -5.17 -0.29
CA SER A 127 -18.38 -5.43 1.11
C SER A 127 -19.10 -6.78 1.24
N ARG A 128 -20.05 -7.06 0.34
CA ARG A 128 -20.82 -8.30 0.34
C ARG A 128 -19.90 -9.52 0.16
N LEU A 129 -19.04 -9.48 -0.85
CA LEU A 129 -18.10 -10.56 -1.16
C LEU A 129 -17.10 -10.79 -0.02
N ALA A 130 -16.64 -9.75 0.68
CA ALA A 130 -15.76 -9.91 1.84
C ALA A 130 -16.42 -10.73 2.97
N VAL A 131 -17.73 -10.52 3.21
CA VAL A 131 -18.48 -11.30 4.20
C VAL A 131 -18.68 -12.74 3.73
N GLU A 132 -19.05 -12.93 2.46
CA GLU A 132 -19.25 -14.26 1.87
C GLU A 132 -17.96 -15.09 1.88
N GLN A 133 -16.83 -14.48 1.49
CA GLN A 133 -15.50 -15.10 1.57
C GLN A 133 -15.12 -15.47 3.01
N GLY A 134 -15.44 -14.60 3.97
CA GLY A 134 -15.24 -14.87 5.39
C GLY A 134 -16.01 -16.11 5.86
N LYS A 135 -17.30 -16.20 5.52
CA LYS A 135 -18.15 -17.36 5.85
C LYS A 135 -17.67 -18.64 5.16
N PHE A 136 -17.32 -18.54 3.88
CA PHE A 136 -16.80 -19.66 3.11
C PHE A 136 -15.50 -20.20 3.73
N ALA A 137 -14.56 -19.32 4.06
CA ALA A 137 -13.32 -19.69 4.75
C ALA A 137 -13.61 -20.28 6.14
N GLU A 138 -14.56 -19.72 6.88
CA GLU A 138 -14.97 -20.26 8.18
C GLU A 138 -15.49 -21.71 8.06
N GLU A 139 -16.42 -21.95 7.13
CA GLU A 139 -17.10 -23.24 6.94
C GLU A 139 -16.18 -24.31 6.35
N HIS A 140 -15.38 -23.96 5.36
CA HIS A 140 -14.62 -24.93 4.57
C HIS A 140 -13.15 -25.06 4.97
N PHE A 141 -12.60 -24.10 5.72
CA PHE A 141 -11.19 -24.13 6.13
C PHE A 141 -11.02 -24.05 7.65
N ILE A 142 -11.59 -23.04 8.30
CA ILE A 142 -11.37 -22.82 9.73
C ILE A 142 -12.03 -23.91 10.58
N LYS A 143 -13.34 -24.15 10.43
CA LYS A 143 -14.07 -25.16 11.23
C LYS A 143 -13.53 -26.58 11.05
N PRO A 144 -13.29 -27.08 9.82
CA PRO A 144 -12.78 -28.44 9.63
C PRO A 144 -11.36 -28.65 10.19
N HIS A 145 -10.56 -27.59 10.27
CA HIS A 145 -9.16 -27.66 10.70
C HIS A 145 -8.89 -26.93 12.02
N LEU A 146 -9.93 -26.58 12.80
CA LEU A 146 -9.84 -25.69 13.96
C LEU A 146 -8.76 -26.13 14.94
N THR A 147 -8.74 -27.41 15.33
CA THR A 147 -7.78 -27.95 16.29
C THR A 147 -6.33 -27.84 15.78
N ALA A 148 -6.11 -28.12 14.50
CA ALA A 148 -4.79 -28.02 13.89
C ALA A 148 -4.32 -26.57 13.81
N LEU A 149 -5.21 -25.65 13.40
CA LEU A 149 -4.94 -24.22 13.33
C LEU A 149 -4.66 -23.63 14.73
N GLN A 150 -5.40 -24.04 15.76
CA GLN A 150 -5.16 -23.63 17.15
C GLN A 150 -3.78 -24.09 17.64
N ARG A 151 -3.43 -25.36 17.40
CA ARG A 151 -2.10 -25.89 17.76
C ARG A 151 -0.99 -25.13 17.03
N TRP A 152 -1.16 -24.93 15.72
CA TRP A 152 -0.19 -24.21 14.90
C TRP A 152 0.01 -22.77 15.39
N SER A 153 -1.08 -22.04 15.64
CA SER A 153 -1.07 -20.66 16.15
C SER A 153 -0.36 -20.55 17.50
N ALA A 154 -0.56 -21.52 18.41
CA ALA A 154 0.12 -21.56 19.70
C ALA A 154 1.64 -21.83 19.60
N THR A 155 2.10 -22.42 18.49
CA THR A 155 3.52 -22.75 18.26
C THR A 155 4.25 -21.80 17.32
N CYS A 156 3.54 -20.95 16.58
CA CYS A 156 4.16 -19.92 15.76
C CYS A 156 4.58 -18.77 16.66
N GLY A 157 5.90 -18.64 16.89
CA GLY A 157 6.45 -17.43 17.50
C GLY A 157 6.19 -16.24 16.58
N LEU A 158 5.26 -15.38 16.98
CA LEU A 158 5.10 -14.03 16.45
C LEU A 158 5.92 -13.05 17.29
#